data_AF-A0A917D3W6-F1
#
_entry.id   AF-A0A917D3W6-F1
#
_cell.length_a   1.000
_cell.length_b   1.000
_cell.length_c   1.000
_cell.angle_alpha   90.00
_cell.angle_beta   90.00
_cell.angle_gamma   90.00
#
_symmetry.space_group_name_H-M   'P 1'
#
loop_
_entity.id
_entity.type
_entity.pdbx_description
1 polymer ?
#
loop_
_entity_poly.entity_id
_entity_poly.type
_entity_poly.pdbx_seq_one_letter_code
_entity_poly.pdbx_strand_id
1 'polypeptide(L)'
;MAALKMDDDYISKMKKMYTVDPGVVDDMNWFLVLAGAAGTILCVLALAYWLIRFFAFLLSVSRGVKNLKDTKFWKNMGVAMLIILLFMTGSVFTLLSQFYDYMALWGWGA
;
A
#
# COMPACT_ATOMS: atom_id res chain seq x y z
N MET A 1 -29.16 33.78 -35.36
CA MET A 1 -27.77 33.32 -35.59
C MET A 1 -26.97 33.37 -34.28
N ALA A 2 -27.46 32.72 -33.21
CA ALA A 2 -26.84 32.78 -31.88
C ALA A 2 -27.04 31.49 -31.03
N ALA A 3 -27.66 30.45 -31.58
CA ALA A 3 -27.93 29.20 -30.85
C ALA A 3 -26.90 28.08 -31.17
N LEU A 4 -26.19 28.14 -32.30
CA LEU A 4 -25.28 27.08 -32.75
C LEU A 4 -23.84 27.16 -32.19
N LYS A 5 -23.54 28.13 -31.32
CA LYS A 5 -22.17 28.32 -30.77
C LYS A 5 -21.96 27.77 -29.36
N MET A 6 -23.03 27.49 -28.62
CA MET A 6 -22.88 26.95 -27.26
C MET A 6 -22.66 25.43 -27.26
N ASP A 7 -23.34 24.67 -28.11
CA ASP A 7 -23.29 23.21 -28.06
C ASP A 7 -21.90 22.64 -28.37
N ASP A 8 -21.17 23.22 -29.33
CA ASP A 8 -19.80 22.78 -29.67
C ASP A 8 -18.78 23.04 -28.55
N ASP A 9 -18.96 24.11 -27.77
CA ASP A 9 -18.07 24.46 -26.65
C ASP A 9 -18.29 23.52 -25.46
N TYR A 10 -19.55 23.12 -25.19
CA TYR A 10 -19.89 22.17 -24.13
C TYR A 10 -19.46 20.73 -24.46
N ILE A 11 -19.69 20.28 -25.70
CA ILE A 11 -19.27 18.94 -26.14
C ILE A 11 -17.74 18.83 -26.15
N SER A 12 -17.02 19.88 -26.56
CA SER A 12 -15.56 19.88 -26.54
C SER A 12 -14.96 19.89 -25.13
N LYS A 13 -15.62 20.56 -24.17
CA LYS A 13 -15.23 20.54 -22.74
C LYS A 13 -15.52 19.18 -22.08
N MET A 14 -16.65 18.55 -22.38
CA MET A 14 -16.93 17.19 -21.90
C MET A 14 -15.93 16.18 -22.47
N LYS A 15 -15.55 16.32 -23.74
CA LYS A 15 -14.57 15.42 -24.37
C LYS A 15 -13.16 15.59 -23.81
N LYS A 16 -12.78 16.80 -23.38
CA LYS A 16 -11.51 17.08 -22.69
C LYS A 16 -11.47 16.61 -21.24
N MET A 17 -12.59 16.64 -20.51
CA MET A 17 -12.69 16.02 -19.17
C MET A 17 -12.60 14.49 -19.23
N TYR A 18 -13.10 13.86 -20.32
CA TYR A 18 -13.14 12.40 -20.46
C TYR A 18 -11.94 11.77 -21.16
N THR A 19 -11.06 12.56 -21.78
CA THR A 19 -9.74 12.06 -22.19
C THR A 19 -8.84 12.01 -20.98
N VAL A 20 -9.08 11.02 -20.12
CA VAL A 20 -8.07 10.52 -19.21
C VAL A 20 -6.89 10.12 -20.08
N ASP A 21 -5.83 10.93 -19.99
CA ASP A 21 -4.62 10.76 -20.78
C ASP A 21 -4.01 9.39 -20.43
N PRO A 22 -3.98 8.43 -21.38
CA PRO A 22 -3.57 7.06 -21.08
C PRO A 22 -2.12 6.97 -20.60
N GLY A 23 -1.28 7.97 -20.92
CA GLY A 23 0.09 8.04 -20.43
C GLY A 23 0.17 8.26 -18.91
N VAL A 24 -0.74 9.03 -18.33
CA VAL A 24 -0.76 9.29 -16.87
C VAL A 24 -1.27 8.06 -16.12
N VAL A 25 -2.22 7.32 -16.72
CA VAL A 25 -2.70 6.05 -16.17
C VAL A 25 -1.62 4.98 -16.24
N ASP A 26 -0.85 4.91 -17.35
CA ASP A 26 0.26 3.96 -17.49
C ASP A 26 1.44 4.29 -16.55
N ASP A 27 1.81 5.56 -16.38
CA ASP A 27 2.87 5.96 -15.44
C ASP A 27 2.46 5.70 -13.99
N MET A 28 1.20 5.98 -13.63
CA MET A 28 0.67 5.72 -12.29
C MET A 28 0.58 4.21 -12.02
N ASN A 29 0.21 3.42 -13.03
CA ASN A 29 0.20 1.96 -12.96
C ASN A 29 1.63 1.39 -12.81
N TRP A 30 2.59 1.88 -13.58
CA TRP A 30 4.00 1.49 -13.44
C TRP A 30 4.56 1.84 -12.05
N PHE A 31 4.23 3.02 -11.52
CA PHE A 31 4.66 3.45 -10.19
C PHE A 31 4.04 2.57 -9.09
N LEU A 32 2.77 2.20 -9.23
CA LEU A 32 2.09 1.27 -8.32
C LEU A 32 2.67 -0.14 -8.39
N VAL A 33 2.99 -0.63 -9.59
CA VAL A 33 3.66 -1.93 -9.78
C VAL A 33 5.06 -1.92 -9.16
N LEU A 34 5.83 -0.85 -9.36
CA LEU A 34 7.17 -0.69 -8.80
C LEU A 34 7.12 -0.58 -7.26
N ALA A 35 6.17 0.19 -6.73
CA ALA A 35 5.93 0.31 -5.29
C ALA A 35 5.45 -1.01 -4.67
N GLY A 36 4.62 -1.78 -5.38
CA GLY A 36 4.21 -3.13 -4.99
C GLY A 36 5.37 -4.11 -4.94
N ALA A 37 6.22 -4.10 -5.96
CA ALA A 37 7.42 -4.95 -5.99
C ALA A 37 8.39 -4.59 -4.85
N ALA A 38 8.68 -3.29 -4.67
CA ALA A 38 9.53 -2.81 -3.58
C ALA A 38 8.95 -3.14 -2.20
N GLY A 39 7.64 -2.96 -2.02
CA GLY A 39 6.93 -3.29 -0.78
C GLY A 39 7.01 -4.79 -0.47
N THR A 40 6.87 -5.64 -1.48
CA THR A 40 6.99 -7.10 -1.32
C THR A 40 8.40 -7.48 -0.89
N ILE A 41 9.44 -6.92 -1.52
CA ILE A 41 10.84 -7.17 -1.16
C ILE A 41 11.12 -6.74 0.29
N LEU A 42 10.68 -5.54 0.68
CA LEU A 42 10.84 -5.05 2.05
C LEU A 42 10.10 -5.92 3.07
N CYS A 43 8.93 -6.43 2.71
CA CYS A 43 8.15 -7.30 3.58
C CYS A 43 8.84 -8.66 3.78
N VAL A 44 9.44 -9.22 2.72
CA VAL A 44 10.24 -10.45 2.80
C VAL A 44 11.48 -10.24 3.68
N LEU A 45 12.19 -9.12 3.53
CA LEU A 45 13.34 -8.78 4.38
C LEU A 45 12.94 -8.59 5.84
N ALA A 46 11.81 -7.93 6.09
CA ALA A 46 11.27 -7.75 7.44
C ALA A 46 10.92 -9.10 8.09
N LEU A 47 10.34 -10.03 7.33
CA LEU A 47 10.05 -11.39 7.80
C LEU A 47 11.33 -12.17 8.09
N ALA A 48 12.31 -12.11 7.20
CA ALA A 48 13.62 -12.75 7.41
C ALA A 48 14.31 -12.20 8.68
N TYR A 49 14.30 -10.88 8.88
CA TYR A 49 14.83 -10.26 10.10
C TYR A 49 14.07 -10.69 11.35
N TRP A 50 12.74 -10.76 11.26
CA TRP A 50 11.89 -11.23 12.36
C TRP A 50 12.23 -12.67 12.75
N LEU A 51 12.40 -13.57 11.78
CA LEU A 51 12.80 -14.95 12.01
C LEU A 51 14.17 -15.05 12.69
N ILE A 52 15.17 -14.33 12.18
CA ILE A 52 16.51 -14.30 12.77
C ILE A 52 16.43 -13.87 14.24
N ARG A 53 15.65 -12.81 14.53
CA ARG A 53 15.51 -12.29 15.88
C ARG A 53 14.72 -13.23 16.80
N PHE A 54 13.77 -13.98 16.26
CA PHE A 54 13.04 -15.03 16.98
C PHE A 54 13.97 -16.19 17.37
N PHE A 55 14.76 -16.72 16.43
CA PHE A 55 15.73 -17.77 16.71
C PHE A 55 16.85 -17.30 17.64
N ALA A 56 17.34 -16.07 17.49
CA ALA A 56 18.33 -15.48 18.40
C ALA A 56 17.79 -15.38 19.84
N PHE A 57 16.49 -15.08 20.01
CA PHE A 57 15.85 -15.10 21.32
C PHE A 57 15.78 -16.51 21.89
N LEU A 58 15.37 -17.51 21.10
CA LEU A 58 15.34 -18.92 21.53
C LEU A 58 16.73 -19.42 21.96
N LEU A 59 17.79 -19.08 21.21
CA LEU A 59 19.16 -19.39 21.58
C LEU A 59 19.60 -18.69 22.87
N SER A 60 19.19 -17.42 23.06
CA SER A 60 19.49 -16.66 24.28
C SER A 60 18.79 -17.25 25.51
N VAL A 61 17.57 -17.74 25.32
CA VAL A 61 16.82 -18.48 26.36
C VAL A 61 17.51 -19.81 26.68
N SER A 62 17.91 -20.58 25.67
CA SER A 62 18.61 -21.86 25.85
C SER A 62 19.94 -21.69 26.61
N ARG A 63 20.57 -20.52 26.51
CA ARG A 63 21.80 -20.18 27.24
C ARG A 63 21.52 -19.61 28.65
N GLY A 64 20.26 -19.53 29.08
CA GLY A 64 19.86 -18.97 30.37
C GLY A 64 20.00 -17.45 30.48
N VAL A 65 20.34 -16.76 29.39
CA VAL A 65 20.57 -15.30 29.37
C VAL A 65 19.25 -14.52 29.39
N LYS A 66 18.15 -15.14 28.91
CA LYS A 66 16.82 -14.54 28.85
C LYS A 66 15.75 -15.49 29.35
N ASN A 67 14.67 -14.92 29.88
CA ASN A 67 13.52 -15.67 30.37
C ASN A 67 12.43 -15.78 29.30
N LEU A 68 11.84 -16.98 29.14
CA LEU A 68 10.68 -17.21 28.27
C LEU A 68 9.43 -16.42 28.71
N LYS A 69 9.37 -16.05 29.99
CA LYS A 69 8.29 -15.27 30.58
C LYS A 69 8.36 -13.77 30.28
N ASP A 70 9.30 -13.31 29.45
CA ASP A 70 9.38 -11.90 29.07
C ASP A 70 8.20 -11.51 28.17
N THR A 71 7.13 -11.02 28.81
CA THR A 71 5.89 -10.60 28.15
C THR A 71 6.12 -9.43 27.19
N LYS A 72 7.12 -8.58 27.45
CA LYS A 72 7.43 -7.42 26.60
C LYS A 72 8.05 -7.87 25.29
N PHE A 73 8.95 -8.86 25.34
CA PHE A 73 9.50 -9.50 24.13
C PHE A 73 8.37 -10.09 23.28
N TRP A 74 7.52 -10.94 23.86
CA TRP A 74 6.43 -11.59 23.14
C TRP A 74 5.41 -10.61 22.56
N LYS A 75 5.06 -9.54 23.30
CA LYS A 75 4.17 -8.49 22.79
C LYS A 75 4.79 -7.78 21.59
N ASN A 76 6.06 -7.40 21.67
CA ASN A 76 6.75 -6.74 20.55
C ASN A 76 6.89 -7.69 19.35
N MET A 77 7.16 -8.97 19.59
CA MET A 77 7.28 -9.98 18.53
C MET A 77 5.95 -10.26 17.84
N GLY A 78 4.87 -10.38 18.62
CA GLY A 78 3.52 -10.58 18.10
C GLY A 78 3.03 -9.36 17.31
N VAL A 79 3.26 -8.14 17.81
CA VAL A 79 2.91 -6.90 17.09
C VAL A 79 3.69 -6.78 15.78
N ALA A 80 5.01 -7.03 15.80
CA ALA A 80 5.81 -7.02 14.58
C ALA A 80 5.32 -8.06 13.56
N MET A 81 4.93 -9.25 14.00
CA MET A 81 4.37 -10.29 13.14
C MET A 81 3.02 -9.86 12.54
N LEU A 82 2.15 -9.25 13.33
CA LEU A 82 0.87 -8.70 12.85
C LEU A 82 1.06 -7.64 11.77
N ILE A 83 2.03 -6.73 11.97
CA ILE A 83 2.36 -5.69 10.99
C ILE A 83 2.87 -6.34 9.70
N ILE A 84 3.81 -7.28 9.78
CA ILE A 84 4.34 -7.98 8.60
C ILE A 84 3.22 -8.70 7.85
N LEU A 85 2.32 -9.40 8.56
CA LEU A 85 1.18 -10.08 7.95
C LEU A 85 0.24 -9.10 7.24
N LEU A 86 -0.07 -7.94 7.84
CA LEU A 86 -0.89 -6.90 7.22
C LEU A 86 -0.30 -6.38 5.89
N PHE A 87 1.03 -6.29 5.80
CA PHE A 87 1.70 -5.92 4.56
C PHE A 87 1.74 -7.09 3.56
N MET A 88 1.92 -8.34 4.01
CA MET A 88 1.92 -9.51 3.14
C MET A 88 0.56 -9.82 2.52
N THR A 89 -0.54 -9.63 3.24
CA THR A 89 -1.90 -9.90 2.72
C THR A 89 -2.35 -8.88 1.67
N GLY A 90 -1.52 -7.88 1.33
CA GLY A 90 -1.89 -6.84 0.40
C GLY A 90 -2.99 -5.91 0.93
N SER A 91 -3.40 -6.07 2.20
CA SER A 91 -4.45 -5.26 2.83
C SER A 91 -4.12 -3.77 2.80
N VAL A 92 -2.83 -3.41 2.81
CA VAL A 92 -2.42 -2.02 2.64
C VAL A 92 -2.76 -1.51 1.23
N PHE A 93 -2.57 -2.32 0.19
CA PHE A 93 -2.99 -1.98 -1.17
C PHE A 93 -4.51 -1.93 -1.31
N THR A 94 -5.24 -2.85 -0.66
CA THR A 94 -6.72 -2.84 -0.65
C THR A 94 -7.27 -1.61 0.09
N LEU A 95 -6.63 -1.21 1.20
CA LEU A 95 -6.99 0.01 1.90
C LEU A 95 -6.64 1.26 1.08
N LEU A 96 -5.52 1.26 0.37
CA LEU A 96 -5.13 2.36 -0.51
C LEU A 96 -6.08 2.49 -1.70
N SER A 97 -6.50 1.38 -2.30
CA SER A 97 -7.47 1.39 -3.41
C SER A 97 -8.82 1.89 -2.94
N GLN A 98 -9.30 1.42 -1.78
CA GLN A 98 -10.53 1.94 -1.18
C GLN A 98 -10.40 3.43 -0.84
N PHE A 99 -9.28 3.86 -0.29
CA PHE A 99 -9.04 5.27 0.02
C PHE A 99 -9.02 6.14 -1.25
N TYR A 100 -8.42 5.64 -2.33
CA TYR A 100 -8.43 6.33 -3.62
C TYR A 100 -9.83 6.38 -4.22
N ASP A 101 -10.62 5.31 -4.14
CA ASP A 101 -12.02 5.28 -4.56
C ASP A 101 -12.87 6.30 -3.74
N TYR A 102 -12.61 6.41 -2.44
CA TYR A 102 -13.24 7.42 -1.59
C TYR A 102 -12.81 8.85 -1.94
N MET A 103 -11.53 9.08 -2.27
CA MET A 103 -11.07 10.40 -2.72
C MET A 103 -11.57 10.76 -4.13
N ALA A 104 -11.72 9.79 -5.02
CA ALA A 104 -12.34 9.97 -6.33
C ALA A 104 -13.81 10.37 -6.18
N LEU A 105 -14.55 9.74 -5.25
CA LEU A 105 -15.93 10.13 -4.89
C LEU A 105 -16.02 11.54 -4.29
N TRP A 106 -14.95 12.04 -3.66
CA TRP A 106 -14.85 13.41 -3.11
C TRP A 106 -14.36 14.45 -4.13
N GLY A 107 -14.26 14.09 -5.41
CA GLY A 107 -13.92 15.03 -6.49
C GLY A 107 -12.43 15.28 -6.66
N TRP A 108 -11.57 14.47 -6.05
CA TRP A 108 -10.11 14.55 -6.18
C TRP A 108 -9.56 13.85 -7.44
N GLY A 109 -10.40 13.72 -8.47
CA GLY A 109 -10.12 13.08 -9.74
C GLY A 109 -10.94 13.68 -10.90
N ALA A 110 -11.12 15.00 -10.87
CA ALA A 110 -11.57 15.80 -12.02
C ALA A 110 -10.36 16.46 -12.70
#